data_AF-A0A1H9QG19-F1
#
_entry.id   AF-A0A1H9QG19-F1
#
_cell.length_a   1.000
_cell.length_b   1.000
_cell.length_c   1.000
_cell.angle_alpha   90.00
_cell.angle_beta   90.00
_cell.angle_gamma   90.00
#
_symmetry.space_group_name_H-M   'P 1'
#
loop_
_entity.id
_entity.type
_entity.pdbx_description
1 polymer ?
#
loop_
_entity_poly.entity_id
_entity_poly.type
_entity_poly.pdbx_seq_one_letter_code
_entity_poly.pdbx_strand_id
1 'polypeptide(L)'
;MPRPEHSRLRAALRAWNERMRAEAGGPRNGTRWGRSTLVALPAAALTTALGVAMAQGALAANFFVAGQPFTLRSDQVNGSGFAAFLHSRQLADGSQAGRGEAMARAGFQSAKLDGLCAVIHQTILGLPYTLKLNAGSPVDGTPNGGPDVIDAYNLILEAKAVQGTQSQFSEMVLGKTAHQVQMGGQPLDGGTVGAFGLEAGVVQVTGLTADAYTAEISGNITLPRLNLGIVPGTVNC
;
A
#
# COMPACT_ATOMS: atom_id res chain seq x y z
N MET A 1 48.17 -27.92 -0.18
CA MET A 1 47.83 -29.32 0.14
C MET A 1 46.31 -29.48 0.23
N PRO A 2 45.63 -30.06 -0.79
CA PRO A 2 44.18 -30.25 -0.78
C PRO A 2 43.78 -31.50 0.03
N ARG A 3 42.74 -31.36 0.88
CA ARG A 3 42.25 -32.39 1.82
C ARG A 3 41.77 -33.67 1.11
N PRO A 4 42.13 -34.87 1.60
CA PRO A 4 41.87 -36.16 0.93
C PRO A 4 40.41 -36.65 0.94
N GLU A 5 39.49 -35.96 1.60
CA GLU A 5 38.08 -36.40 1.70
C GLU A 5 37.28 -36.14 0.41
N HIS A 6 37.58 -35.06 -0.32
CA HIS A 6 36.86 -34.74 -1.56
C HIS A 6 37.14 -35.74 -2.70
N SER A 7 38.30 -36.41 -2.69
CA SER A 7 38.67 -37.37 -3.73
C SER A 7 37.88 -38.68 -3.61
N ARG A 8 37.63 -39.14 -2.38
CA ARG A 8 36.88 -40.37 -2.09
C ARG A 8 35.40 -40.23 -2.43
N LEU A 9 34.80 -39.10 -2.08
CA LEU A 9 33.40 -38.77 -2.42
C LEU A 9 33.20 -38.66 -3.93
N ARG A 10 34.13 -38.00 -4.64
CA ARG A 10 34.10 -37.89 -6.12
C ARG A 10 34.35 -39.22 -6.82
N ALA A 11 35.14 -40.12 -6.22
CA ALA A 11 35.37 -41.46 -6.75
C ALA A 11 34.13 -42.35 -6.54
N ALA A 12 33.51 -42.29 -5.36
CA ALA A 12 32.28 -43.01 -5.06
C ALA A 12 31.11 -42.57 -5.97
N LEU A 13 30.97 -41.25 -6.20
CA LEU A 13 29.95 -40.71 -7.10
C LEU A 13 30.19 -41.11 -8.57
N ARG A 14 31.45 -41.14 -9.03
CA ARG A 14 31.79 -41.60 -10.38
C ARG A 14 31.50 -43.09 -10.55
N ALA A 15 31.92 -43.92 -9.61
CA ALA A 15 31.65 -45.35 -9.61
C ALA A 15 30.15 -45.67 -9.52
N TRP A 16 29.36 -44.84 -8.83
CA TRP A 16 27.91 -44.96 -8.80
C TRP A 16 27.28 -44.57 -10.14
N ASN A 17 27.70 -43.45 -10.73
CA ASN A 17 27.22 -43.00 -12.05
C ASN A 17 27.54 -44.00 -13.17
N GLU A 18 28.72 -44.61 -13.15
CA GLU A 18 29.13 -45.62 -14.14
C GLU A 18 28.28 -46.89 -14.04
N ARG A 19 27.98 -47.36 -12.81
CA ARG A 19 27.05 -48.48 -12.59
C ARG A 19 25.63 -48.15 -13.05
N MET A 20 25.14 -46.95 -12.74
CA MET A 20 23.80 -46.52 -13.14
C MET A 20 23.66 -46.37 -14.67
N ARG A 21 24.75 -46.02 -15.36
CA ARG A 21 24.81 -45.97 -16.83
C ARG A 21 24.92 -47.36 -17.46
N ALA A 22 25.63 -48.30 -16.83
CA ALA A 22 25.73 -49.68 -17.27
C ALA A 22 24.40 -50.45 -17.09
N GLU A 23 23.62 -50.16 -16.04
CA GLU A 23 22.29 -50.74 -15.80
C GLU A 23 21.17 -50.11 -16.66
N ALA A 24 21.44 -48.98 -17.32
CA ALA A 24 20.51 -48.34 -18.25
C ALA A 24 20.53 -49.04 -19.62
N GLY A 25 20.15 -50.32 -19.66
CA GLY A 25 20.01 -51.07 -20.91
C GLY A 25 18.79 -50.64 -21.72
N GLY A 26 19.03 -50.18 -22.96
CA GLY A 26 18.10 -50.03 -24.10
C GLY A 26 16.93 -49.03 -23.93
N PRO A 27 16.37 -48.47 -25.03
CA PRO A 27 15.25 -47.52 -24.93
C PRO A 27 13.98 -48.28 -24.52
N ARG A 28 13.64 -48.20 -23.23
CA ARG A 28 12.37 -48.68 -22.70
C ARG A 28 11.40 -47.50 -22.69
N ASN A 29 10.49 -47.47 -23.65
CA ASN A 29 9.47 -46.42 -23.81
C ASN A 29 8.32 -46.58 -22.79
N GLY A 30 8.62 -46.47 -21.50
CA GLY A 30 7.62 -46.54 -20.45
C GLY A 30 8.04 -45.79 -19.19
N THR A 31 7.09 -45.09 -18.57
CA THR A 31 7.31 -44.34 -17.33
C THR A 31 7.70 -45.32 -16.22
N ARG A 32 8.92 -45.18 -15.66
CA ARG A 32 9.37 -45.98 -14.52
C ARG A 32 8.69 -45.50 -13.24
N TRP A 33 7.42 -45.86 -13.08
CA TRP A 33 6.55 -45.44 -11.97
C TRP A 33 7.23 -45.55 -10.59
N GLY A 34 7.95 -46.63 -10.30
CA GLY A 34 8.65 -46.81 -9.03
C GLY A 34 9.84 -45.87 -8.78
N ARG A 35 10.52 -45.38 -9.83
CA ARG A 35 11.57 -44.36 -9.68
C ARG A 35 10.98 -42.94 -9.68
N SER A 36 9.92 -42.72 -10.45
CA SER A 36 9.21 -41.45 -10.47
C SER A 36 8.55 -41.14 -9.12
N THR A 37 7.95 -42.12 -8.44
CA THR A 37 7.35 -41.94 -7.11
C THR A 37 8.39 -41.60 -6.04
N LEU A 38 9.61 -42.13 -6.15
CA LEU A 38 10.73 -41.86 -5.24
C LEU A 38 11.12 -40.38 -5.19
N VAL A 39 10.90 -39.63 -6.28
CA VAL A 39 11.14 -38.18 -6.35
C VAL A 39 9.84 -37.39 -6.19
N ALA A 40 8.73 -37.89 -6.74
CA ALA A 40 7.45 -37.21 -6.69
C ALA A 40 6.89 -37.13 -5.26
N LEU A 41 7.04 -38.18 -4.44
CA LEU A 41 6.54 -38.17 -3.06
C LEU A 41 7.23 -37.13 -2.16
N PRO A 42 8.58 -37.02 -2.09
CA PRO A 42 9.21 -35.98 -1.29
C PRO A 42 8.97 -34.57 -1.85
N ALA A 43 8.89 -34.41 -3.18
CA ALA A 43 8.54 -33.13 -3.79
C ALA A 43 7.10 -32.70 -3.42
N ALA A 44 6.15 -33.64 -3.49
CA ALA A 44 4.77 -33.41 -3.06
C ALA A 44 4.70 -33.10 -1.57
N ALA A 45 5.43 -33.84 -0.73
CA ALA A 45 5.51 -33.59 0.71
C ALA A 45 6.10 -32.22 1.06
N LEU A 46 7.15 -31.78 0.35
CA LEU A 46 7.70 -30.44 0.53
C LEU A 46 6.72 -29.36 0.08
N THR A 47 6.02 -29.57 -1.03
CA THR A 47 5.01 -28.63 -1.54
C THR A 47 3.81 -28.53 -0.59
N THR A 48 3.34 -29.66 -0.06
CA THR A 48 2.25 -29.67 0.92
C THR A 48 2.70 -29.07 2.25
N ALA A 49 3.92 -29.34 2.71
CA ALA A 49 4.47 -28.72 3.92
C ALA A 49 4.58 -27.20 3.76
N LEU A 50 5.05 -26.71 2.61
CA LEU A 50 5.07 -25.29 2.27
C LEU A 50 3.65 -24.72 2.23
N GLY A 51 2.70 -25.42 1.61
CA GLY A 51 1.29 -25.01 1.56
C GLY A 51 0.64 -24.92 2.95
N VAL A 52 0.91 -25.88 3.84
CA VAL A 52 0.44 -25.87 5.24
C VAL A 52 1.11 -24.75 6.03
N ALA A 53 2.42 -24.55 5.87
CA ALA A 53 3.13 -23.45 6.52
C ALA A 53 2.62 -22.08 6.06
N MET A 54 2.25 -21.93 4.78
CA MET A 54 1.59 -20.73 4.27
C MET A 54 0.16 -20.58 4.83
N ALA A 55 -0.62 -21.66 4.89
CA ALA A 55 -1.97 -21.65 5.44
C ALA A 55 -1.99 -21.33 6.96
N GLN A 56 -0.94 -21.73 7.69
CA GLN A 56 -0.74 -21.41 9.11
C GLN A 56 -0.09 -20.02 9.33
N GLY A 57 0.20 -19.27 8.27
CA GLY A 57 0.80 -17.93 8.37
C GLY A 57 2.28 -17.91 8.74
N ALA A 58 2.97 -19.06 8.74
CA ALA A 58 4.41 -19.14 9.07
C ALA A 58 5.31 -18.57 7.96
N LEU A 59 4.81 -18.50 6.72
CA LEU A 59 5.49 -17.92 5.56
C LEU A 59 4.57 -16.90 4.88
N ALA A 60 4.76 -15.63 5.18
CA ALA A 60 4.09 -14.54 4.47
C ALA A 60 4.78 -14.30 3.13
N ALA A 61 4.36 -15.03 2.09
CA ALA A 61 5.03 -14.98 0.79
C ALA A 61 4.93 -13.64 0.07
N ASN A 62 3.96 -12.77 0.41
CA ASN A 62 3.96 -11.35 0.06
C ASN A 62 3.00 -10.62 1.01
N PHE A 63 3.53 -9.85 1.96
CA PHE A 63 2.74 -8.81 2.61
C PHE A 63 2.56 -7.66 1.61
N PHE A 64 1.53 -7.73 0.77
CA PHE A 64 0.99 -6.51 0.18
C PHE A 64 0.37 -5.72 1.34
N VAL A 65 1.19 -4.91 2.01
CA VAL A 65 0.72 -4.01 3.07
C VAL A 65 0.04 -2.82 2.40
N ALA A 66 -1.16 -3.03 1.86
CA ALA A 66 -2.10 -1.97 1.49
C ALA A 66 -2.75 -1.34 2.76
N GLY A 67 -1.96 -1.21 3.83
CA GLY A 67 -2.36 -0.80 5.16
C GLY A 67 -1.27 -0.06 5.93
N GLN A 68 -0.21 0.41 5.26
CA GLN A 68 0.70 1.37 5.88
C GLN A 68 0.14 2.78 5.63
N PRO A 69 0.02 3.60 6.69
CA PRO A 69 -0.32 4.99 6.49
C PRO A 69 0.82 5.67 5.72
N PHE A 70 0.45 6.60 4.85
CA PHE A 70 1.35 7.56 4.27
C PHE A 70 0.99 8.95 4.77
N THR A 71 2.01 9.77 5.00
CA THR A 71 1.81 11.14 5.44
C THR A 71 1.66 12.03 4.22
N LEU A 72 0.56 12.77 4.18
CA LEU A 72 0.32 13.83 3.21
C LEU A 72 0.46 15.19 3.90
N ARG A 73 1.14 16.12 3.23
CA ARG A 73 1.26 17.50 3.67
C ARG A 73 1.02 18.46 2.50
N SER A 74 0.31 19.54 2.79
CA SER A 74 0.07 20.66 1.87
C SER A 74 0.02 21.96 2.68
N ASP A 75 0.61 23.03 2.16
CA ASP A 75 0.67 24.30 2.90
C ASP A 75 -0.66 25.04 2.88
N GLN A 76 -1.46 24.84 1.83
CA GLN A 76 -2.84 25.30 1.79
C GLN A 76 -3.69 24.39 0.92
N VAL A 77 -4.88 24.07 1.42
CA VAL A 77 -5.94 23.39 0.67
C VAL A 77 -7.16 24.29 0.67
N ASN A 78 -7.61 24.70 -0.50
CA ASN A 78 -8.86 25.43 -0.70
C ASN A 78 -9.80 24.58 -1.54
N GLY A 79 -10.86 24.06 -0.92
CA GLY A 79 -11.80 23.16 -1.55
C GLY A 79 -13.25 23.63 -1.48
N SER A 80 -14.04 23.15 -2.43
CA SER A 80 -15.48 23.33 -2.50
C SER A 80 -16.20 21.98 -2.49
N GLY A 81 -17.43 21.97 -1.96
CA GLY A 81 -18.25 20.76 -1.88
C GLY A 81 -17.59 19.70 -1.01
N PHE A 82 -17.29 20.05 0.24
CA PHE A 82 -16.68 19.14 1.20
C PHE A 82 -17.73 18.21 1.81
N ALA A 83 -17.38 16.94 1.94
CA ALA A 83 -18.13 15.97 2.71
C ALA A 83 -17.17 15.09 3.49
N ALA A 84 -17.53 14.73 4.73
CA ALA A 84 -16.76 13.76 5.49
C ALA A 84 -17.66 12.91 6.38
N PHE A 85 -17.25 11.67 6.63
CA PHE A 85 -17.91 10.80 7.60
C PHE A 85 -16.93 9.85 8.26
N LEU A 86 -17.34 9.35 9.42
CA LEU A 86 -16.64 8.30 10.14
C LEU A 86 -17.06 6.93 9.62
N HIS A 87 -16.08 6.07 9.38
CA HIS A 87 -16.31 4.69 8.97
C HIS A 87 -15.24 3.75 9.55
N SER A 88 -15.49 2.44 9.51
CA SER A 88 -14.55 1.42 9.93
C SER A 88 -13.95 0.71 8.72
N ARG A 89 -12.64 0.83 8.51
CA ARG A 89 -11.92 0.06 7.49
C ARG A 89 -11.38 -1.24 8.08
N GLN A 90 -11.45 -2.32 7.32
CA GLN A 90 -10.71 -3.54 7.62
C GLN A 90 -9.28 -3.42 7.11
N LEU A 91 -8.31 -3.51 8.00
CA LEU A 91 -6.89 -3.58 7.68
C LEU A 91 -6.40 -5.01 7.81
N ALA A 92 -5.51 -5.41 6.90
CA ALA A 92 -4.81 -6.67 7.01
C ALA A 92 -3.87 -6.63 8.23
N ASP A 93 -3.99 -7.59 9.14
CA ASP A 93 -3.14 -7.75 10.33
C ASP A 93 -2.48 -9.15 10.40
N GLY A 94 -2.57 -9.92 9.31
CA GLY A 94 -2.09 -11.30 9.25
C GLY A 94 -3.10 -12.33 9.76
N SER A 95 -4.25 -11.92 10.31
CA SER A 95 -5.37 -12.80 10.61
C SER A 95 -6.34 -12.92 9.42
N GLN A 96 -7.15 -13.97 9.40
CA GLN A 96 -8.23 -14.16 8.41
C GLN A 96 -9.34 -13.09 8.55
N ALA A 97 -9.48 -12.49 9.73
CA ALA A 97 -10.54 -11.53 10.03
C ALA A 97 -10.10 -10.06 9.82
N GLY A 98 -8.79 -9.78 9.76
CA GLY A 98 -8.26 -8.41 9.79
C GLY A 98 -8.57 -7.67 11.08
N ARG A 99 -8.08 -6.43 11.19
CA ARG A 99 -8.45 -5.49 12.27
C ARG A 99 -9.35 -4.38 11.74
N GLY A 100 -10.45 -4.11 12.44
CA GLY A 100 -11.25 -2.90 12.19
C GLY A 100 -10.52 -1.68 12.74
N GLU A 101 -10.32 -0.66 11.92
CA GLU A 101 -9.78 0.63 12.34
C GLU A 101 -10.74 1.75 11.95
N ALA A 102 -11.04 2.63 12.91
CA ALA A 102 -11.86 3.80 12.68
C ALA A 102 -11.06 4.82 11.85
N MET A 103 -11.65 5.25 10.74
CA MET A 103 -11.08 6.20 9.81
C MET A 103 -12.11 7.28 9.48
N ALA A 104 -11.63 8.47 9.12
CA ALA A 104 -12.43 9.48 8.48
C ALA A 104 -12.25 9.36 6.96
N ARG A 105 -13.35 9.22 6.23
CA ARG A 105 -13.37 9.40 4.77
C ARG A 105 -13.87 10.80 4.50
N ALA A 106 -13.06 11.62 3.85
CA ALA A 106 -13.32 13.01 3.56
C ALA A 106 -13.08 13.27 2.08
N GLY A 107 -13.93 14.07 1.45
CA GLY A 107 -13.86 14.36 0.02
C GLY A 107 -14.13 15.82 -0.29
N PHE A 108 -13.50 16.31 -1.36
CA PHE A 108 -13.76 17.60 -1.98
C PHE A 108 -14.17 17.40 -3.43
N GLN A 109 -15.24 18.06 -3.87
CA GLN A 109 -15.64 18.06 -5.28
C GLN A 109 -14.57 18.71 -6.14
N SER A 110 -14.02 19.82 -5.65
CA SER A 110 -12.88 20.51 -6.26
C SER A 110 -11.99 21.02 -5.14
N ALA A 111 -10.68 20.88 -5.30
CA ALA A 111 -9.68 21.33 -4.36
C ALA A 111 -8.47 21.90 -5.09
N LYS A 112 -7.97 23.02 -4.56
CA LYS A 112 -6.72 23.65 -4.96
C LYS A 112 -5.71 23.45 -3.85
N LEU A 113 -4.59 22.81 -4.16
CA LEU A 113 -3.52 22.54 -3.21
C LEU A 113 -2.30 23.37 -3.56
N ASP A 114 -1.83 24.14 -2.58
CA ASP A 114 -0.57 24.87 -2.66
C ASP A 114 0.56 23.97 -2.16
N GLY A 115 1.09 23.21 -3.10
CA GLY A 115 2.09 22.18 -2.84
C GLY A 115 1.50 20.89 -2.28
N LEU A 116 2.11 19.78 -2.64
CA LEU A 116 1.79 18.44 -2.17
C LEU A 116 3.09 17.73 -1.86
N CYS A 117 3.24 17.24 -0.64
CA CYS A 117 4.28 16.32 -0.24
C CYS A 117 3.63 15.05 0.31
N ALA A 118 3.94 13.90 -0.28
CA ALA A 118 3.51 12.59 0.20
C ALA A 118 4.75 11.74 0.52
N VAL A 119 4.78 11.15 1.70
CA VAL A 119 5.86 10.26 2.12
C VAL A 119 5.31 8.93 2.61
N ILE A 120 5.91 7.85 2.10
CA ILE A 120 5.62 6.48 2.54
C ILE A 120 6.92 5.86 3.03
N HIS A 121 6.95 5.47 4.29
CA HIS A 121 8.09 4.77 4.86
C HIS A 121 7.91 3.27 4.71
N GLN A 122 8.89 2.61 4.11
CA GLN A 122 8.91 1.17 3.93
C GLN A 122 10.24 0.59 4.36
N THR A 123 10.22 -0.60 4.95
CA THR A 123 11.43 -1.35 5.27
C THR A 123 11.61 -2.45 4.23
N ILE A 124 12.69 -2.37 3.45
CA ILE A 124 13.01 -3.34 2.40
C ILE A 124 14.34 -4.00 2.77
N LEU A 125 14.32 -5.33 2.92
CA LEU A 125 15.50 -6.12 3.33
C LEU A 125 16.15 -5.65 4.64
N GLY A 126 15.33 -5.16 5.59
CA GLY A 126 15.81 -4.65 6.89
C GLY A 126 16.41 -3.25 6.85
N LEU A 127 16.39 -2.57 5.70
CA LEU A 127 16.85 -1.19 5.54
C LEU A 127 15.64 -0.24 5.33
N PRO A 128 15.65 0.95 5.94
CA PRO A 128 14.60 1.94 5.75
C PRO A 128 14.73 2.61 4.37
N TYR A 129 13.61 2.71 3.68
CA TYR A 129 13.44 3.49 2.45
C TYR A 129 12.20 4.35 2.57
N THR A 130 12.21 5.48 1.88
CA THR A 130 11.07 6.38 1.79
C THR A 130 10.72 6.59 0.32
N LEU A 131 9.48 6.31 -0.05
CA LEU A 131 8.92 6.81 -1.30
C LEU A 131 8.45 8.25 -1.04
N LYS A 132 9.08 9.22 -1.71
CA LYS A 132 8.73 10.64 -1.60
C LYS A 132 8.14 11.12 -2.92
N LEU A 133 6.96 11.72 -2.84
CA LEU A 133 6.31 12.44 -3.94
C LEU A 133 6.22 13.90 -3.53
N ASN A 134 6.70 14.80 -4.39
CA ASN A 134 6.42 16.23 -4.28
C ASN A 134 5.80 16.72 -5.58
N ALA A 135 4.85 17.64 -5.48
CA ALA A 135 4.27 18.32 -6.63
C ALA A 135 3.81 19.72 -6.21
N GLY A 136 3.60 20.59 -7.18
CA GLY A 136 3.19 21.97 -7.01
C GLY A 136 4.27 22.83 -6.34
N SER A 137 3.84 23.88 -5.64
CA SER A 137 4.69 24.73 -4.77
C SER A 137 5.53 23.90 -3.78
N PRO A 138 6.72 24.37 -3.37
CA PRO A 138 7.44 23.72 -2.28
C PRO A 138 6.57 23.70 -1.03
N VAL A 139 6.58 22.57 -0.32
CA VAL A 139 5.87 22.42 0.96
C VAL A 139 6.86 22.74 2.08
N ASP A 140 6.82 23.98 2.57
CA ASP A 140 7.74 24.51 3.59
C ASP A 140 7.02 25.14 4.80
N GLY A 141 5.69 25.03 4.83
CA GLY A 141 4.84 25.62 5.86
C GLY A 141 4.30 26.99 5.49
N THR A 142 4.68 27.56 4.34
CA THR A 142 4.22 28.87 3.88
C THR A 142 3.44 28.74 2.57
N PRO A 143 2.16 29.16 2.53
CA PRO A 143 1.44 29.24 1.27
C PRO A 143 2.15 30.23 0.32
N ASN A 144 2.59 29.71 -0.82
CA ASN A 144 3.29 30.46 -1.86
C ASN A 144 2.31 31.09 -2.87
N GLY A 145 1.12 30.49 -3.06
CA GLY A 145 0.07 30.99 -3.97
C GLY A 145 0.53 31.18 -5.42
N GLY A 146 1.61 30.49 -5.82
CA GLY A 146 2.28 30.65 -7.11
C GLY A 146 1.55 30.00 -8.29
N PRO A 147 2.15 29.97 -9.50
CA PRO A 147 1.53 29.34 -10.67
C PRO A 147 1.43 27.81 -10.57
N ASP A 148 2.11 27.20 -9.60
CA ASP A 148 2.22 25.75 -9.43
C ASP A 148 1.13 25.15 -8.52
N VAL A 149 -0.06 25.77 -8.46
CA VAL A 149 -1.19 25.19 -7.71
C VAL A 149 -1.65 23.89 -8.37
N ILE A 150 -1.95 22.89 -7.55
CA ILE A 150 -2.51 21.62 -8.02
C ILE A 150 -4.03 21.73 -7.98
N ASP A 151 -4.66 21.60 -9.14
CA ASP A 151 -6.11 21.44 -9.26
C ASP A 151 -6.47 19.94 -9.18
N ALA A 152 -7.29 19.59 -8.20
CA ALA A 152 -7.81 18.25 -7.99
C ALA A 152 -9.34 18.26 -8.00
N TYR A 153 -9.94 17.32 -8.73
CA TYR A 153 -11.38 17.13 -8.80
C TYR A 153 -11.75 15.78 -8.18
N ASN A 154 -12.83 15.76 -7.40
CA ASN A 154 -13.28 14.60 -6.63
C ASN A 154 -12.11 13.97 -5.84
N LEU A 155 -11.42 14.82 -5.07
CA LEU A 155 -10.33 14.40 -4.20
C LEU A 155 -10.95 13.75 -2.96
N ILE A 156 -10.76 12.45 -2.80
CA ILE A 156 -11.23 11.70 -1.65
C ILE A 156 -10.03 11.15 -0.90
N LEU A 157 -10.01 11.42 0.40
CA LEU A 157 -8.96 11.04 1.32
C LEU A 157 -9.58 10.18 2.42
N GLU A 158 -8.94 9.06 2.70
CA GLU A 158 -9.24 8.27 3.87
C GLU A 158 -8.06 8.34 4.83
N ALA A 159 -8.29 8.92 5.99
CA ALA A 159 -7.24 9.21 6.95
C ALA A 159 -7.69 8.93 8.38
N LYS A 160 -6.72 8.56 9.21
CA LYS A 160 -6.94 8.38 10.65
C LYS A 160 -6.96 9.72 11.38
N ALA A 161 -6.13 10.65 10.92
CA ALA A 161 -6.01 11.98 11.46
C ALA A 161 -5.78 12.97 10.33
N VAL A 162 -6.44 14.11 10.40
CA VAL A 162 -6.20 15.28 9.56
C VAL A 162 -6.05 16.48 10.50
N GLN A 163 -4.99 17.22 10.31
CA GLN A 163 -4.61 18.38 11.13
C GLN A 163 -4.36 19.56 10.21
N GLY A 164 -4.67 20.76 10.70
CA GLY A 164 -4.39 22.02 10.02
C GLY A 164 -4.02 23.06 11.07
N THR A 165 -3.18 24.02 10.69
CA THR A 165 -2.77 25.12 11.58
C THR A 165 -3.90 26.13 11.74
N GLN A 166 -4.61 26.42 10.64
CA GLN A 166 -5.82 27.23 10.65
C GLN A 166 -6.80 26.71 9.59
N SER A 167 -8.08 26.60 9.98
CA SER A 167 -9.14 26.06 9.12
C SER A 167 -10.37 26.96 9.16
N GLN A 168 -11.00 27.17 8.01
CA GLN A 168 -12.25 27.93 7.86
C GLN A 168 -13.24 27.10 7.05
N PHE A 169 -14.45 26.94 7.57
CA PHE A 169 -15.54 26.22 6.93
C PHE A 169 -16.70 27.18 6.72
N SER A 170 -17.26 27.19 5.51
CA SER A 170 -18.47 27.93 5.17
C SER A 170 -19.59 26.94 4.85
N GLU A 171 -20.82 27.29 5.25
CA GLU A 171 -22.02 26.48 4.99
C GLU A 171 -21.91 25.06 5.56
N MET A 172 -21.31 24.94 6.74
CA MET A 172 -21.07 23.66 7.40
C MET A 172 -22.36 23.09 8.00
N VAL A 173 -22.65 21.83 7.68
CA VAL A 173 -23.75 21.06 8.25
C VAL A 173 -23.16 19.83 8.95
N LEU A 174 -23.42 19.71 10.25
CA LEU A 174 -22.96 18.59 11.09
C LEU A 174 -24.14 17.68 11.43
N GLY A 175 -23.87 16.37 11.58
CA GLY A 175 -24.89 15.42 12.04
C GLY A 175 -25.80 14.89 10.94
N LYS A 176 -25.40 14.98 9.67
CA LYS A 176 -26.07 14.22 8.61
C LYS A 176 -25.74 12.75 8.77
N THR A 177 -26.65 11.87 8.34
CA THR A 177 -26.30 10.44 8.23
C THR A 177 -25.21 10.28 7.17
N ALA A 178 -24.16 9.52 7.47
CA ALA A 178 -23.00 9.34 6.59
C ALA A 178 -23.39 8.89 5.16
N HIS A 179 -24.36 7.99 4.99
CA HIS A 179 -24.84 7.59 3.67
C HIS A 179 -25.49 8.73 2.86
N GLN A 180 -25.94 9.80 3.52
CA GLN A 180 -26.62 10.94 2.90
C GLN A 180 -25.68 12.13 2.66
N VAL A 181 -24.38 11.99 2.98
CA VAL A 181 -23.45 13.09 2.76
C VAL A 181 -23.15 13.28 1.26
N GLN A 182 -23.06 14.54 0.85
CA GLN A 182 -22.88 14.96 -0.53
C GLN A 182 -21.67 15.88 -0.66
N MET A 183 -20.75 15.48 -1.51
CA MET A 183 -19.58 16.21 -1.97
C MET A 183 -19.96 17.08 -3.17
N GLY A 184 -20.52 18.27 -2.91
CA GLY A 184 -20.90 19.22 -3.96
C GLY A 184 -22.02 18.71 -4.89
N GLY A 185 -23.00 18.00 -4.32
CA GLY A 185 -24.12 17.40 -5.05
C GLY A 185 -23.86 15.98 -5.57
N GLN A 186 -22.66 15.42 -5.38
CA GLN A 186 -22.36 14.01 -5.62
C GLN A 186 -22.33 13.24 -4.28
N PRO A 187 -22.93 12.06 -4.15
CA PRO A 187 -22.83 11.27 -2.93
C PRO A 187 -21.37 10.88 -2.66
N LEU A 188 -20.95 10.95 -1.39
CA LEU A 188 -19.67 10.37 -0.98
C LEU A 188 -19.89 8.91 -0.55
N ASP A 189 -19.43 7.98 -1.39
CA ASP A 189 -19.65 6.55 -1.20
C ASP A 189 -18.97 5.99 0.06
N GLY A 190 -19.56 4.92 0.62
CA GLY A 190 -19.04 4.21 1.79
C GLY A 190 -19.65 4.63 3.13
N GLY A 191 -20.60 5.58 3.12
CA GLY A 191 -21.28 6.05 4.32
C GLY A 191 -22.20 5.00 4.94
N THR A 192 -22.11 4.82 6.26
CA THR A 192 -22.99 3.91 7.01
C THR A 192 -24.27 4.63 7.48
N VAL A 193 -25.43 3.98 7.36
CA VAL A 193 -26.71 4.55 7.82
C VAL A 193 -26.67 4.81 9.33
N GLY A 194 -27.08 6.01 9.76
CA GLY A 194 -27.06 6.44 11.16
C GLY A 194 -25.68 6.84 11.71
N ALA A 195 -24.59 6.60 10.97
CA ALA A 195 -23.27 7.09 11.35
C ALA A 195 -23.15 8.60 11.12
N PHE A 196 -22.27 9.24 11.88
CA PHE A 196 -22.04 10.69 11.80
C PHE A 196 -21.38 11.07 10.47
N GLY A 197 -21.98 12.05 9.80
CA GLY A 197 -21.46 12.70 8.63
C GLY A 197 -21.58 14.22 8.74
N LEU A 198 -20.78 14.91 7.96
CA LEU A 198 -20.74 16.36 7.85
C LEU A 198 -20.50 16.77 6.41
N GLU A 199 -20.95 17.97 6.07
CA GLU A 199 -20.71 18.62 4.78
C GLU A 199 -20.34 20.09 5.00
N ALA A 200 -19.65 20.69 4.04
CA ALA A 200 -19.45 22.13 3.98
C ALA A 200 -19.37 22.61 2.52
N GLY A 201 -19.86 23.82 2.25
CA GLY A 201 -19.82 24.41 0.92
C GLY A 201 -18.40 24.77 0.48
N VAL A 202 -17.67 25.47 1.34
CA VAL A 202 -16.27 25.88 1.11
C VAL A 202 -15.43 25.58 2.34
N VAL A 203 -14.22 25.08 2.12
CA VAL A 203 -13.27 24.74 3.17
C VAL A 203 -11.89 25.24 2.78
N GLN A 204 -11.28 25.97 3.69
CA GLN A 204 -9.89 26.42 3.56
C GLN A 204 -9.11 25.90 4.76
N VAL A 205 -8.04 25.16 4.51
CA VAL A 205 -7.13 24.63 5.53
C VAL A 205 -5.72 25.04 5.19
N THR A 206 -5.00 25.57 6.16
CA THR A 206 -3.57 25.91 6.05
C THR A 206 -2.74 24.94 6.87
N GLY A 207 -1.55 24.59 6.37
CA GLY A 207 -0.65 23.62 6.98
C GLY A 207 -1.30 22.25 7.17
N LEU A 208 -2.02 21.77 6.15
CA LEU A 208 -2.71 20.49 6.21
C LEU A 208 -1.69 19.36 6.34
N THR A 209 -1.87 18.51 7.34
CA THR A 209 -1.12 17.26 7.52
C THR A 209 -2.10 16.13 7.77
N ALA A 210 -2.02 15.05 7.01
CA ALA A 210 -2.92 13.91 7.10
C ALA A 210 -2.16 12.58 7.13
N ASP A 211 -2.54 11.71 8.06
CA ASP A 211 -2.12 10.31 8.08
C ASP A 211 -3.13 9.49 7.31
N ALA A 212 -2.89 9.39 6.00
CA ALA A 212 -3.81 8.81 5.04
C ALA A 212 -3.47 7.34 4.75
N TYR A 213 -4.50 6.57 4.41
CA TYR A 213 -4.39 5.20 3.93
C TYR A 213 -4.81 5.06 2.48
N THR A 214 -5.64 6.00 2.01
CA THR A 214 -6.09 6.07 0.63
C THR A 214 -6.21 7.53 0.22
N ALA A 215 -5.77 7.83 -0.99
CA ALA A 215 -6.04 9.09 -1.68
C ALA A 215 -6.52 8.74 -3.09
N GLU A 216 -7.75 9.10 -3.39
CA GLU A 216 -8.43 8.87 -4.67
C GLU A 216 -8.69 10.22 -5.32
N ILE A 217 -8.43 10.32 -6.62
CA ILE A 217 -8.69 11.52 -7.41
C ILE A 217 -9.35 11.04 -8.69
N SER A 218 -10.51 11.59 -9.02
CA SER A 218 -11.23 11.20 -10.24
C SER A 218 -10.83 12.11 -11.40
N GLY A 219 -10.49 11.49 -12.53
CA GLY A 219 -10.10 12.19 -13.75
C GLY A 219 -8.60 12.46 -13.86
N ASN A 220 -8.24 13.32 -14.81
CA ASN A 220 -6.85 13.68 -15.07
C ASN A 220 -6.38 14.72 -14.05
N ILE A 221 -5.37 14.38 -13.25
CA ILE A 221 -4.70 15.34 -12.38
C ILE A 221 -3.47 15.94 -13.08
N THR A 222 -3.35 17.26 -13.03
CA THR A 222 -2.12 17.96 -13.42
C THR A 222 -1.31 18.20 -12.16
N LEU A 223 -0.09 17.65 -12.11
CA LEU A 223 0.84 17.82 -11.01
C LEU A 223 2.03 18.65 -11.51
N PRO A 224 2.02 19.99 -11.33
CA PRO A 224 3.16 20.83 -11.67
C PRO A 224 4.40 20.35 -10.90
N ARG A 225 5.57 20.40 -11.52
CA ARG A 225 6.85 20.06 -10.87
C ARG A 225 6.85 18.71 -10.11
N LEU A 226 6.13 17.71 -10.63
CA LEU A 226 6.11 16.37 -10.06
C LEU A 226 7.53 15.80 -9.93
N ASN A 227 7.91 15.46 -8.70
CA ASN A 227 9.13 14.74 -8.37
C ASN A 227 8.74 13.52 -7.53
N LEU A 228 8.87 12.34 -8.13
CA LEU A 228 8.65 11.06 -7.48
C LEU A 228 9.99 10.33 -7.40
N GLY A 229 10.39 9.96 -6.19
CA GLY A 229 11.66 9.28 -5.97
C GLY A 229 11.64 8.36 -4.77
N ILE A 230 12.51 7.36 -4.81
CA ILE A 230 12.81 6.50 -3.67
C ILE A 230 14.09 7.02 -3.04
N VAL A 231 14.03 7.36 -1.75
CA VAL A 231 15.15 7.90 -0.98
C VAL A 231 15.54 6.90 0.10
N PRO A 232 16.82 6.59 0.28
CA PRO A 232 17.27 5.77 1.40
C PRO A 232 17.04 6.49 2.74
N GLY A 233 16.62 5.75 3.76
CA GLY A 233 16.33 6.30 5.09
C GLY A 233 14.85 6.65 5.31
N THR A 234 14.58 7.24 6.48
CA THR A 234 13.27 7.78 6.89
C THR A 234 13.28 9.28 6.65
N VAL A 235 12.65 9.72 5.56
CA VAL A 235 12.64 11.12 5.13
C VAL A 235 11.23 11.67 5.23
N ASN A 236 11.06 12.78 5.92
CA ASN A 236 9.76 13.44 6.02
C ASN A 236 9.55 14.44 4.88
N CYS A 237 8.33 14.98 4.83
CA CYS A 237 8.14 16.35 4.39
C CYS A 237 8.87 17.25 5.41
#